data_AF-R4FMI9-F1
#
_entry.id   AF-R4FMI9-F1
#
_cell.length_a   1.000
_cell.length_b   1.000
_cell.length_c   1.000
_cell.angle_alpha   90.00
_cell.angle_beta   90.00
_cell.angle_gamma   90.00
#
_symmetry.space_group_name_H-M   'P 1'
#
loop_
_entity.id
_entity.type
_entity.pdbx_description
1 polymer ?
#
loop_
_entity_poly.entity_id
_entity_poly.type
_entity_poly.pdbx_seq_one_letter_code
_entity_poly.pdbx_strand_id
1 'polypeptide(L)'
;METENIPFNKILRRETRDIHSVSDALVNAKLAISFSDKDVWAEGLLIFYEIFRFLEQAMSANKESNLCKMYVNGMERTSAFEEDLKFYLGDDWKKNYTVRESVAKYLSHLKELESTNTDLLIAYVYHLYMGLLSGGQILRKKREIGKRLLVNSKDSNTKGNAVTDFGNLNIHDLKQKIVDNVNSIADSLDEDTKFKIIVESRMVFKLNNEIVKSIEGTNVILLKKVFIFSVIVLIIFMLWKLV
;
A
#
# COMPACT_ATOMS: atom_id res chain seq x y z
N MET A 1 30.79 -6.90 26.67
CA MET A 1 29.55 -6.22 26.26
C MET A 1 28.79 -7.21 25.41
N GLU A 2 27.69 -7.75 25.93
CA GLU A 2 26.74 -8.51 25.09
C GLU A 2 26.28 -7.56 23.99
N THR A 3 26.62 -7.85 22.74
CA THR A 3 25.98 -7.21 21.60
C THR A 3 24.51 -7.61 21.67
N GLU A 4 23.67 -6.68 22.11
CA GLU A 4 22.22 -6.86 22.13
C GLU A 4 21.80 -7.38 20.76
N ASN A 5 21.37 -8.65 20.68
CA ASN A 5 20.99 -9.27 19.42
C ASN A 5 19.66 -8.64 18.98
N ILE A 6 19.73 -7.54 18.23
CA ILE A 6 18.56 -6.78 17.78
C ILE A 6 17.78 -7.67 16.79
N PRO A 7 16.49 -7.97 17.06
CA PRO A 7 15.66 -8.73 16.13
C PRO A 7 15.64 -8.11 14.73
N PHE A 8 15.70 -8.95 13.69
CA PHE A 8 15.86 -8.50 12.32
C PHE A 8 14.76 -7.54 11.87
N ASN A 9 13.51 -7.75 12.28
CA ASN A 9 12.39 -6.83 11.99
C ASN A 9 12.64 -5.40 12.52
N LYS A 10 13.31 -5.25 13.68
CA LYS A 10 13.68 -3.94 14.22
C LYS A 10 14.79 -3.28 13.39
N ILE A 11 15.71 -4.08 12.85
CA ILE A 11 16.73 -3.61 11.89
C ILE A 11 16.02 -3.11 10.63
N LEU A 12 15.16 -3.93 10.00
CA LEU A 12 14.40 -3.53 8.81
C LEU A 12 13.65 -2.21 9.01
N ARG A 13 12.98 -2.04 10.15
CA ARG A 13 12.26 -0.80 10.49
C ARG A 13 13.19 0.40 10.68
N ARG A 14 14.36 0.20 11.29
CA ARG A 14 15.36 1.26 11.49
C ARG A 14 15.93 1.72 10.15
N GLU A 15 16.31 0.78 9.30
CA GLU A 15 16.98 1.02 8.01
C GLU A 15 16.05 1.61 6.95
N THR A 16 14.73 1.58 7.14
CA THR A 16 13.75 2.17 6.21
C THR A 16 13.04 3.41 6.74
N ARG A 17 13.35 3.87 7.96
CA ARG A 17 12.59 4.94 8.64
C ARG A 17 12.53 6.26 7.86
N ASP A 18 13.65 6.66 7.25
CA ASP A 18 13.77 7.88 6.45
C ASP A 18 12.90 7.80 5.19
N ILE A 19 13.01 6.73 4.42
CA ILE A 19 12.26 6.56 3.17
C ILE A 19 10.78 6.22 3.42
N HIS A 20 10.46 5.56 4.53
CA HIS A 20 9.09 5.38 5.01
C HIS A 20 8.42 6.73 5.25
N SER A 21 9.13 7.68 5.86
CA SER A 21 8.60 9.03 6.12
C SER A 21 8.29 9.80 4.83
N VAL A 22 9.12 9.64 3.79
CA VAL A 22 8.83 10.16 2.43
C VAL A 22 7.57 9.52 1.84
N SER A 23 7.43 8.21 2.02
CA SER A 23 6.28 7.45 1.53
C SER A 23 4.98 7.87 2.23
N ASP A 24 5.02 8.05 3.55
CA ASP A 24 3.88 8.56 4.32
C ASP A 24 3.45 9.95 3.85
N ALA A 25 4.40 10.86 3.61
CA ALA A 25 4.10 12.20 3.11
C ALA A 25 3.43 12.15 1.73
N LEU A 26 3.98 11.34 0.82
CA LEU A 26 3.46 11.16 -0.53
C LEU A 26 2.05 10.57 -0.53
N VAL A 27 1.83 9.49 0.24
CA VAL A 27 0.52 8.84 0.35
C VAL A 27 -0.49 9.81 0.97
N ASN A 28 -0.16 10.48 2.08
CA ASN A 28 -1.08 11.45 2.70
C ASN A 28 -1.44 12.61 1.75
N ALA A 29 -0.50 13.09 0.93
CA ALA A 29 -0.78 14.11 -0.08
C ALA A 29 -1.77 13.60 -1.16
N LYS A 30 -1.55 12.39 -1.69
CA LYS A 30 -2.48 11.76 -2.65
C LYS A 30 -3.86 11.51 -2.03
N LEU A 31 -3.92 11.15 -0.74
CA LEU A 31 -5.16 10.89 -0.01
C LEU A 31 -6.03 12.12 0.21
N ALA A 32 -5.41 13.26 0.52
CA ALA A 32 -6.13 14.54 0.64
C ALA A 32 -6.89 14.91 -0.66
N ILE A 33 -6.43 14.37 -1.79
CA ILE A 33 -7.05 14.52 -3.10
C ILE A 33 -8.09 13.41 -3.33
N SER A 34 -7.75 12.15 -3.03
CA SER A 34 -8.60 10.97 -3.31
C SER A 34 -9.91 10.91 -2.51
N PHE A 35 -10.02 11.57 -1.35
CA PHE A 35 -11.31 11.60 -0.62
C PHE A 35 -12.41 12.35 -1.39
N SER A 36 -12.03 13.17 -2.37
CA SER A 36 -12.97 13.89 -3.22
C SER A 36 -13.25 13.18 -4.56
N ASP A 37 -12.54 12.08 -4.87
CA ASP A 37 -12.60 11.43 -6.18
C ASP A 37 -12.38 9.91 -6.09
N LYS A 38 -13.42 9.16 -6.44
CA LYS A 38 -13.43 7.69 -6.41
C LYS A 38 -12.49 7.06 -7.45
N ASP A 39 -12.20 7.76 -8.55
CA ASP A 39 -11.40 7.23 -9.65
C ASP A 39 -9.92 7.26 -9.25
N VAL A 40 -9.47 8.33 -8.57
CA VAL A 40 -8.11 8.39 -7.98
C VAL A 40 -7.90 7.31 -6.93
N TRP A 41 -8.93 6.99 -6.15
CA TRP A 41 -8.87 5.88 -5.20
C TRP A 41 -8.71 4.53 -5.91
N ALA A 42 -9.48 4.30 -6.98
CA ALA A 42 -9.38 3.08 -7.77
C ALA A 42 -8.02 2.92 -8.45
N GLU A 43 -7.43 4.01 -8.95
CA GLU A 43 -6.07 4.01 -9.49
C GLU A 43 -5.03 3.57 -8.44
N GLY A 44 -5.18 4.04 -7.20
CA GLY A 44 -4.36 3.59 -6.09
C GLY A 44 -4.50 2.09 -5.80
N LEU A 45 -5.72 1.54 -5.92
CA LEU A 45 -5.94 0.10 -5.77
C LEU A 45 -5.31 -0.70 -6.92
N LEU A 46 -5.46 -0.24 -8.16
CA LEU A 46 -4.93 -0.91 -9.35
C LEU A 46 -3.42 -1.09 -9.31
N ILE A 47 -2.67 -0.06 -8.89
CA ILE A 47 -1.21 -0.15 -8.85
C ILE A 47 -0.70 -1.17 -7.83
N PHE A 48 -1.41 -1.36 -6.71
CA PHE A 48 -1.01 -2.33 -5.68
C PHE A 48 -1.59 -3.72 -5.95
N TYR A 49 -2.72 -3.84 -6.65
CA TYR A 49 -3.33 -5.12 -7.01
C TYR A 49 -2.31 -6.08 -7.65
N GLU A 50 -1.60 -5.63 -8.69
CA GLU A 50 -0.65 -6.50 -9.39
C GLU A 50 0.53 -6.91 -8.51
N ILE A 51 0.98 -6.03 -7.61
CA ILE A 51 2.10 -6.32 -6.72
C ILE A 51 1.72 -7.36 -5.67
N PHE A 52 0.57 -7.20 -5.00
CA PHE A 52 0.07 -8.19 -4.05
C PHE A 52 -0.22 -9.53 -4.73
N ARG A 53 -0.83 -9.50 -5.92
CA ARG A 53 -1.11 -10.69 -6.72
C ARG A 53 0.16 -11.44 -7.08
N PHE A 54 1.21 -10.75 -7.51
CA PHE A 54 2.50 -11.37 -7.80
C PHE A 54 3.08 -12.04 -6.55
N LEU A 55 3.13 -11.33 -5.41
CA LEU A 55 3.73 -11.84 -4.19
C LEU A 55 2.98 -13.05 -3.62
N GLU A 56 1.64 -13.05 -3.70
CA GLU A 56 0.81 -14.19 -3.30
C GLU A 56 1.06 -15.41 -4.18
N GLN A 57 1.19 -15.21 -5.50
CA GLN A 57 1.56 -16.29 -6.43
C GLN A 57 2.97 -16.81 -6.15
N ALA A 58 3.94 -15.93 -5.93
CA ALA A 58 5.33 -16.30 -5.65
C ALA A 58 5.44 -17.10 -4.33
N MET A 59 4.75 -16.70 -3.27
CA MET A 59 4.69 -17.48 -2.01
C MET A 59 4.10 -18.87 -2.24
N SER A 60 3.05 -18.99 -3.06
CA SER A 60 2.38 -20.26 -3.35
C SER A 60 3.20 -21.19 -4.26
N ALA A 61 3.92 -20.62 -5.24
CA ALA A 61 4.72 -21.35 -6.21
C ALA A 61 6.04 -21.89 -5.61
N ASN A 62 6.64 -21.15 -4.68
CA ASN A 62 7.97 -21.45 -4.13
C ASN A 62 7.90 -22.15 -2.76
N LYS A 63 7.19 -23.29 -2.67
CA LYS A 63 6.85 -23.97 -1.40
C LYS A 63 8.04 -24.44 -0.56
N GLU A 64 9.18 -24.68 -1.18
CA GLU A 64 10.41 -25.13 -0.50
C GLU A 64 11.31 -23.97 -0.06
N SER A 65 11.01 -22.73 -0.48
CA SER A 65 11.80 -21.54 -0.15
C SER A 65 11.41 -20.93 1.20
N ASN A 66 12.25 -20.06 1.77
CA ASN A 66 11.86 -19.31 2.96
C ASN A 66 10.73 -18.32 2.68
N LEU A 67 10.54 -17.89 1.43
CA LEU A 67 9.43 -17.02 1.04
C LEU A 67 8.06 -17.63 1.40
N CYS A 68 7.87 -18.94 1.20
CA CYS A 68 6.62 -19.61 1.57
C CYS A 68 6.33 -19.52 3.07
N LYS A 69 7.36 -19.44 3.93
CA LYS A 69 7.20 -19.31 5.38
C LYS A 69 6.65 -17.95 5.80
N MET A 70 6.67 -16.93 4.92
CA MET A 70 6.04 -15.64 5.19
C MET A 70 4.52 -15.68 5.14
N TYR A 71 3.93 -16.72 4.53
CA TYR A 71 2.49 -16.87 4.42
C TYR A 71 1.82 -17.03 5.80
N VAL A 72 0.74 -16.27 6.00
CA VAL A 72 -0.13 -16.32 7.17
C VAL A 72 -1.57 -16.45 6.66
N ASN A 73 -2.27 -17.49 7.09
CA ASN A 73 -3.64 -17.76 6.66
C ASN A 73 -4.56 -16.54 6.82
N GLY A 74 -5.18 -16.10 5.73
CA GLY A 74 -6.11 -14.98 5.69
C GLY A 74 -5.45 -13.62 5.42
N MET A 75 -4.14 -13.58 5.15
CA MET A 75 -3.47 -12.35 4.75
C MET A 75 -3.81 -11.95 3.31
N GLU A 76 -4.09 -12.91 2.43
CA GLU A 76 -4.25 -12.73 0.99
C GLU A 76 -5.27 -11.65 0.64
N ARG A 77 -4.89 -10.74 -0.25
CA ARG A 77 -5.66 -9.55 -0.64
C ARG A 77 -6.02 -9.53 -2.10
N THR A 78 -5.51 -10.42 -2.96
CA THR A 78 -5.84 -10.40 -4.40
C THR A 78 -7.34 -10.34 -4.64
N SER A 79 -8.12 -11.27 -4.09
CA SER A 79 -9.58 -11.27 -4.25
C SER A 79 -10.25 -10.03 -3.66
N ALA A 80 -9.72 -9.51 -2.55
CA ALA A 80 -10.22 -8.31 -1.91
C ALA A 80 -9.96 -7.04 -2.76
N PHE A 81 -8.82 -6.97 -3.45
CA PHE A 81 -8.57 -5.94 -4.46
C PHE A 81 -9.56 -6.06 -5.62
N GLU A 82 -9.81 -7.26 -6.12
CA GLU A 82 -10.77 -7.45 -7.23
C GLU A 82 -12.19 -7.03 -6.85
N GLU A 83 -12.61 -7.30 -5.61
CA GLU A 83 -13.90 -6.84 -5.09
C GLU A 83 -13.98 -5.31 -5.01
N ASP A 84 -12.96 -4.66 -4.44
CA ASP A 84 -12.94 -3.20 -4.35
C ASP A 84 -12.85 -2.56 -5.75
N LEU A 85 -12.03 -3.08 -6.65
CA LEU A 85 -11.91 -2.60 -8.03
C LEU A 85 -13.23 -2.75 -8.78
N LYS A 86 -13.92 -3.88 -8.63
CA LYS A 86 -15.28 -4.08 -9.16
C LYS A 86 -16.25 -3.04 -8.61
N PHE A 87 -16.17 -2.72 -7.32
CA PHE A 87 -17.01 -1.70 -6.71
C PHE A 87 -16.75 -0.29 -7.26
N TYR A 88 -15.49 0.09 -7.48
CA TYR A 88 -15.14 1.45 -7.92
C TYR A 88 -15.24 1.65 -9.44
N LEU A 89 -14.84 0.65 -10.23
CA LEU A 89 -14.68 0.73 -11.67
C LEU A 89 -15.74 -0.07 -12.46
N GLY A 90 -16.53 -0.91 -11.78
CA GLY A 90 -17.57 -1.76 -12.38
C GLY A 90 -17.08 -3.17 -12.75
N ASP A 91 -18.02 -4.03 -13.17
CA ASP A 91 -17.79 -5.46 -13.46
C ASP A 91 -16.71 -5.70 -14.53
N ASP A 92 -16.62 -4.81 -15.52
CA ASP A 92 -15.69 -4.90 -16.64
C ASP A 92 -14.36 -4.16 -16.41
N TRP A 93 -13.99 -3.88 -15.16
CA TRP A 93 -12.79 -3.08 -14.85
C TRP A 93 -11.50 -3.62 -15.47
N LYS A 94 -11.40 -4.94 -15.69
CA LYS A 94 -10.26 -5.59 -16.35
C LYS A 94 -10.23 -5.38 -17.87
N LYS A 95 -11.36 -5.08 -18.53
CA LYS A 95 -11.48 -5.09 -20.00
C LYS A 95 -10.56 -4.09 -20.70
N ASN A 96 -10.39 -2.91 -20.10
CA ASN A 96 -9.52 -1.85 -20.61
C ASN A 96 -8.31 -1.60 -19.70
N TYR A 97 -8.08 -2.48 -18.74
CA TYR A 97 -6.97 -2.33 -17.80
C TYR A 97 -5.65 -2.63 -18.50
N THR A 98 -4.74 -1.67 -18.47
CA THR A 98 -3.37 -1.83 -18.93
C THR A 98 -2.45 -1.58 -17.74
N VAL A 99 -1.51 -2.52 -17.52
CA VAL A 99 -0.50 -2.37 -16.47
C VAL A 99 0.32 -1.12 -16.75
N ARG A 100 0.38 -0.22 -15.78
CA ARG A 100 1.17 1.02 -15.87
C ARG A 100 2.66 0.69 -15.98
N GLU A 101 3.42 1.50 -16.72
CA GLU A 101 4.86 1.29 -16.92
C GLU A 101 5.63 1.19 -15.59
N SER A 102 5.30 2.05 -14.61
CA SER A 102 5.88 2.02 -13.27
C SER A 102 5.61 0.69 -12.54
N VAL A 103 4.41 0.13 -12.70
CA VAL A 103 4.03 -1.17 -12.14
C VAL A 103 4.73 -2.31 -12.89
N ALA A 104 4.82 -2.24 -14.22
CA ALA A 104 5.52 -3.23 -15.03
C ALA A 104 7.02 -3.28 -14.69
N LYS A 105 7.66 -2.13 -14.44
CA LYS A 105 9.04 -2.05 -13.95
C LYS A 105 9.19 -2.71 -12.58
N TYR A 106 8.25 -2.47 -11.68
CA TYR A 106 8.24 -3.11 -10.36
C TYR A 106 8.09 -4.63 -10.50
N LEU A 107 7.10 -5.12 -11.24
CA LEU A 107 6.90 -6.55 -11.48
C LEU A 107 8.13 -7.22 -12.14
N SER A 108 8.81 -6.51 -13.04
CA SER A 108 10.04 -7.01 -13.67
C SER A 108 11.16 -7.21 -12.64
N HIS A 109 11.34 -6.25 -11.73
CA HIS A 109 12.27 -6.36 -10.60
C HIS A 109 11.91 -7.56 -9.70
N LEU A 110 10.64 -7.71 -9.32
CA LEU A 110 10.19 -8.83 -8.50
C LEU A 110 10.43 -10.18 -9.17
N LYS A 111 10.19 -10.27 -10.48
CA LYS A 111 10.45 -11.48 -11.27
C LYS A 111 11.93 -11.81 -11.36
N GLU A 112 12.80 -10.81 -11.47
CA GLU A 112 14.24 -11.00 -11.41
C GLU A 112 14.66 -11.58 -10.05
N LEU A 113 14.17 -11.01 -8.95
CA LEU A 113 14.43 -11.52 -7.61
C LEU A 113 13.93 -12.96 -7.44
N GLU A 114 12.71 -13.25 -7.90
CA GLU A 114 12.15 -14.62 -7.86
C GLU A 114 13.07 -15.62 -8.58
N SER A 115 13.64 -15.24 -9.74
CA SER A 115 14.51 -16.12 -10.52
C SER A 115 15.94 -16.26 -9.99
N THR A 116 16.42 -15.30 -9.20
CA THR A 116 17.82 -15.21 -8.78
C THR A 116 18.02 -15.55 -7.31
N ASN A 117 17.20 -15.00 -6.42
CA ASN A 117 17.19 -15.29 -4.99
C ASN A 117 15.82 -14.95 -4.39
N THR A 118 14.99 -15.98 -4.20
CA THR A 118 13.62 -15.86 -3.67
C THR A 118 13.56 -15.29 -2.26
N ASP A 119 14.61 -15.41 -1.44
CA ASP A 119 14.64 -14.85 -0.08
C ASP A 119 14.58 -13.32 -0.11
N LEU A 120 14.99 -12.67 -1.20
CA LEU A 120 14.91 -11.22 -1.34
C LEU A 120 13.46 -10.70 -1.44
N LEU A 121 12.52 -11.55 -1.86
CA LEU A 121 11.09 -11.22 -1.87
C LEU A 121 10.48 -11.07 -0.47
N ILE A 122 11.16 -11.56 0.58
CA ILE A 122 10.74 -11.41 1.98
C ILE A 122 10.61 -9.93 2.35
N ALA A 123 11.50 -9.07 1.84
CA ALA A 123 11.43 -7.62 2.06
C ALA A 123 10.08 -7.05 1.58
N TYR A 124 9.62 -7.49 0.41
CA TYR A 124 8.40 -7.01 -0.22
C TYR A 124 7.16 -7.48 0.51
N VAL A 125 7.09 -8.77 0.84
CA VAL A 125 6.00 -9.31 1.67
C VAL A 125 5.96 -8.61 3.03
N TYR A 126 7.10 -8.50 3.73
CA TYR A 126 7.16 -7.85 5.03
C TYR A 126 6.64 -6.41 4.99
N HIS A 127 7.22 -5.54 4.15
CA HIS A 127 6.89 -4.10 4.18
C HIS A 127 5.48 -3.81 3.63
N LEU A 128 5.03 -4.50 2.58
CA LEU A 128 3.69 -4.25 2.01
C LEU A 128 2.58 -4.70 2.96
N TYR A 129 2.68 -5.90 3.55
CA TYR A 129 1.66 -6.36 4.50
C TYR A 129 1.72 -5.62 5.83
N MET A 130 2.91 -5.31 6.37
CA MET A 130 3.00 -4.48 7.58
C MET A 130 2.46 -3.06 7.36
N GLY A 131 2.68 -2.50 6.16
CA GLY A 131 2.10 -1.23 5.73
C GLY A 131 0.58 -1.30 5.66
N LEU A 132 0.01 -2.35 5.05
CA LEU A 132 -1.44 -2.55 4.95
C LEU A 132 -2.10 -2.75 6.32
N LEU A 133 -1.51 -3.57 7.19
CA LEU A 133 -2.02 -3.89 8.53
C LEU A 133 -1.82 -2.74 9.54
N SER A 134 -1.11 -1.68 9.15
CA SER A 134 -0.87 -0.50 9.99
C SER A 134 -1.42 0.77 9.33
N GLY A 135 -0.74 1.29 8.30
CA GLY A 135 -1.14 2.47 7.56
C GLY A 135 -2.47 2.29 6.82
N GLY A 136 -2.71 1.11 6.25
CA GLY A 136 -3.98 0.79 5.58
C GLY A 136 -5.19 0.85 6.52
N GLN A 137 -5.04 0.40 7.77
CA GLN A 137 -6.09 0.49 8.80
C GLN A 137 -6.38 1.95 9.21
N ILE A 138 -5.33 2.76 9.36
CA ILE A 138 -5.47 4.21 9.62
C ILE A 138 -6.20 4.88 8.46
N LEU A 139 -5.85 4.51 7.23
CA LEU A 139 -6.47 5.02 6.01
C LEU A 139 -7.95 4.66 5.93
N ARG A 140 -8.31 3.39 6.18
CA ARG A 140 -9.72 2.97 6.29
C ARG A 140 -10.49 3.86 7.26
N LYS A 141 -9.98 4.04 8.48
CA LYS A 141 -10.62 4.87 9.50
C LYS A 141 -10.81 6.32 9.05
N LYS A 142 -9.80 6.93 8.43
CA LYS A 142 -9.90 8.30 7.86
C LYS A 142 -11.01 8.40 6.81
N ARG A 143 -11.13 7.40 5.94
CA ARG A 143 -12.18 7.35 4.90
C ARG A 143 -13.57 7.21 5.49
N GLU A 144 -13.73 6.31 6.46
CA GLU A 144 -15.00 6.10 7.14
C GLU A 144 -15.48 7.37 7.85
N ILE A 145 -14.56 8.09 8.51
CA ILE A 145 -14.86 9.39 9.12
C ILE A 145 -15.26 10.42 8.05
N GLY A 146 -14.50 10.54 6.96
CA GLY A 146 -14.81 11.47 5.87
C GLY A 146 -16.18 11.22 5.24
N LYS A 147 -16.54 9.96 4.98
CA LYS A 147 -17.86 9.58 4.45
C LYS A 147 -19.00 10.00 5.39
N ARG A 148 -18.85 9.77 6.71
CA ARG A 148 -19.85 10.16 7.72
C ARG A 148 -20.07 11.67 7.82
N LEU A 149 -19.03 12.47 7.55
CA LEU A 149 -19.13 13.93 7.57
C LEU A 149 -19.79 14.49 6.31
N LEU A 150 -19.62 13.82 5.16
CA LEU A 150 -20.13 14.28 3.86
C LEU A 150 -21.54 13.78 3.55
N VAL A 151 -21.91 12.61 4.06
CA VAL A 151 -23.21 11.98 3.79
C VAL A 151 -23.96 11.84 5.12
N ASN A 152 -25.11 12.52 5.24
CA ASN A 152 -26.08 12.35 6.34
C ASN A 152 -26.78 10.97 6.32
N SER A 153 -26.16 9.93 5.75
CA SER A 153 -26.74 8.60 5.67
C SER A 153 -26.24 7.72 6.81
N LYS A 154 -27.17 7.13 7.54
CA LYS A 154 -26.92 6.01 8.47
C LYS A 154 -26.50 4.71 7.77
N ASP A 155 -26.38 4.70 6.44
CA ASP A 155 -25.97 3.51 5.69
C ASP A 155 -24.50 3.19 5.93
N SER A 156 -24.29 2.24 6.83
CA SER A 156 -23.02 1.60 7.15
C SER A 156 -22.58 0.62 6.04
N ASN A 157 -22.74 0.98 4.77
CA ASN A 157 -22.39 0.07 3.69
C ASN A 157 -20.87 -0.08 3.66
N THR A 158 -20.37 -1.26 4.05
CA THR A 158 -18.94 -1.59 4.19
C THR A 158 -18.23 -1.75 2.85
N LYS A 159 -18.98 -1.74 1.74
CA LYS A 159 -18.48 -1.93 0.37
C LYS A 159 -17.37 -0.92 0.00
N GLY A 160 -16.40 -1.40 -0.78
CA GLY A 160 -15.26 -0.60 -1.24
C GLY A 160 -14.15 -0.43 -0.18
N ASN A 161 -14.05 -1.34 0.78
CA ASN A 161 -12.97 -1.40 1.76
C ASN A 161 -12.41 -2.82 1.97
N ALA A 162 -12.77 -3.79 1.10
CA ALA A 162 -12.43 -5.20 1.24
C ALA A 162 -10.91 -5.42 1.41
N VAL A 163 -10.06 -4.64 0.73
CA VAL A 163 -8.59 -4.74 0.86
C VAL A 163 -8.12 -4.54 2.31
N THR A 164 -8.78 -3.66 3.05
CA THR A 164 -8.48 -3.36 4.46
C THR A 164 -9.40 -4.09 5.45
N ASP A 165 -10.31 -4.92 4.95
CA ASP A 165 -11.21 -5.73 5.77
C ASP A 165 -10.68 -7.15 5.89
N PHE A 166 -10.32 -7.53 7.11
CA PHE A 166 -9.82 -8.86 7.45
C PHE A 166 -10.90 -9.68 8.16
N GLY A 167 -12.15 -9.24 8.13
CA GLY A 167 -13.28 -9.91 8.77
C GLY A 167 -13.06 -10.07 10.27
N ASN A 168 -13.13 -11.32 10.75
CA ASN A 168 -12.95 -11.65 12.17
C ASN A 168 -11.49 -11.87 12.57
N LEU A 169 -10.53 -11.71 11.65
CA LEU A 169 -9.12 -11.90 11.98
C LEU A 169 -8.61 -10.75 12.85
N ASN A 170 -7.81 -11.10 13.85
CA ASN A 170 -7.13 -10.11 14.68
C ASN A 170 -5.90 -9.55 13.95
N ILE A 171 -5.94 -8.26 13.62
CA ILE A 171 -4.85 -7.52 12.95
C ILE A 171 -3.56 -7.56 13.75
N HIS A 172 -3.63 -7.52 15.09
CA HIS A 172 -2.44 -7.62 15.93
C HIS A 172 -1.76 -8.97 15.75
N ASP A 173 -2.53 -10.05 15.76
CA ASP A 173 -2.00 -11.42 15.64
C ASP A 173 -1.44 -11.68 14.24
N LEU A 174 -2.06 -11.15 13.19
CA LEU A 174 -1.52 -11.20 11.83
C LEU A 174 -0.14 -10.50 11.74
N LYS A 175 -0.02 -9.29 12.30
CA LYS A 175 1.26 -8.57 12.31
C LYS A 175 2.31 -9.32 13.12
N GLN A 176 1.93 -9.87 14.28
CA GLN A 176 2.86 -10.61 15.12
C GLN A 176 3.40 -11.85 14.40
N LYS A 177 2.54 -12.62 13.74
CA LYS A 177 2.96 -13.77 12.93
C LYS A 177 3.92 -13.38 11.80
N ILE A 178 3.67 -12.29 11.08
CA ILE A 178 4.59 -11.79 10.04
C ILE A 178 5.94 -11.38 10.65
N VAL A 179 5.94 -10.76 11.82
CA VAL A 179 7.16 -10.38 12.55
C VAL A 179 7.94 -11.62 13.02
N ASP A 180 7.24 -12.62 13.54
CA ASP A 180 7.85 -13.87 14.01
C ASP A 180 8.45 -14.64 12.83
N ASN A 181 7.73 -14.72 11.71
CA ASN A 181 8.21 -15.35 10.48
C ASN A 181 9.48 -14.68 9.95
N VAL A 182 9.51 -13.35 9.81
CA VAL A 182 10.71 -12.67 9.26
C VAL A 182 11.93 -12.80 10.18
N ASN A 183 11.73 -12.79 11.50
CA ASN A 183 12.81 -12.99 12.46
C ASN A 183 13.32 -14.45 12.41
N SER A 184 12.42 -15.43 12.44
CA SER A 184 12.79 -16.85 12.38
C SER A 184 13.49 -17.21 11.07
N ILE A 185 13.08 -16.63 9.94
CA ILE A 185 13.78 -16.82 8.67
C ILE A 185 15.19 -16.24 8.76
N ALA A 186 15.33 -15.01 9.25
CA ALA A 186 16.62 -14.32 9.34
C ALA A 186 17.66 -15.05 10.20
N ASP A 187 17.23 -15.81 11.21
CA ASP A 187 18.12 -16.66 12.03
C ASP A 187 18.79 -17.78 11.21
N SER A 188 18.19 -18.18 10.08
CA SER A 188 18.73 -19.21 9.18
C SER A 188 19.53 -18.66 7.99
N LEU A 189 19.55 -17.34 7.81
CA LEU A 189 20.22 -16.69 6.68
C LEU A 189 21.67 -16.29 7.03
N ASP A 190 22.53 -16.28 6.02
CA ASP A 190 23.85 -15.67 6.13
C ASP A 190 23.76 -14.13 6.16
N GLU A 191 24.85 -13.47 6.57
CA GLU A 191 24.91 -12.01 6.71
C GLU A 191 24.81 -11.26 5.37
N ASP A 192 25.30 -11.84 4.26
CA ASP A 192 25.20 -11.22 2.94
C ASP A 192 23.75 -11.21 2.45
N THR A 193 23.03 -12.32 2.62
CA THR A 193 21.59 -12.40 2.30
C THR A 193 20.77 -11.44 3.18
N LYS A 194 21.04 -11.39 4.49
CA LYS A 194 20.41 -10.41 5.40
C LYS A 194 20.66 -8.97 4.96
N PHE A 195 21.89 -8.64 4.58
CA PHE A 195 22.24 -7.31 4.06
C PHE A 195 21.47 -7.00 2.77
N LYS A 196 21.38 -7.94 1.83
CA LYS A 196 20.60 -7.78 0.59
C LYS A 196 19.10 -7.57 0.87
N ILE A 197 18.51 -8.26 1.84
CA ILE A 197 17.12 -8.02 2.26
C ILE A 197 16.94 -6.60 2.83
N ILE A 198 17.93 -6.04 3.54
CA ILE A 198 17.92 -4.64 4.00
C ILE A 198 17.99 -3.67 2.82
N VAL A 199 18.82 -3.96 1.82
CA VAL A 199 18.89 -3.15 0.58
C VAL A 199 17.56 -3.18 -0.15
N GLU A 200 16.99 -4.36 -0.36
CA GLU A 200 15.68 -4.55 -0.99
C GLU A 200 14.57 -3.91 -0.17
N SER A 201 14.66 -3.92 1.16
CA SER A 201 13.71 -3.20 2.03
C SER A 201 13.64 -1.71 1.71
N ARG A 202 14.77 -1.05 1.41
CA ARG A 202 14.77 0.33 0.93
C ARG A 202 14.23 0.44 -0.50
N MET A 203 14.52 -0.55 -1.35
CA MET A 203 14.01 -0.61 -2.72
C MET A 203 12.48 -0.72 -2.77
N VAL A 204 11.86 -1.48 -1.87
CA VAL A 204 10.39 -1.56 -1.71
C VAL A 204 9.79 -0.16 -1.63
N PHE A 205 10.32 0.70 -0.75
CA PHE A 205 9.80 2.06 -0.60
C PHE A 205 10.10 2.93 -1.82
N LYS A 206 11.24 2.77 -2.49
CA LYS A 206 11.53 3.50 -3.74
C LYS A 206 10.50 3.14 -4.82
N LEU A 207 10.28 1.87 -5.07
CA LEU A 207 9.33 1.37 -6.07
C LEU A 207 7.89 1.73 -5.71
N ASN A 208 7.50 1.57 -4.44
CA ASN A 208 6.19 2.02 -3.93
C ASN A 208 5.98 3.52 -4.18
N ASN A 209 6.99 4.35 -3.94
CA ASN A 209 6.92 5.78 -4.19
C ASN A 209 6.81 6.11 -5.69
N GLU A 210 7.48 5.36 -6.56
CA GLU A 210 7.36 5.51 -8.01
C GLU A 210 5.93 5.20 -8.49
N ILE A 211 5.35 4.07 -8.08
CA ILE A 211 3.98 3.70 -8.49
C ILE A 211 2.94 4.68 -7.91
N VAL A 212 3.09 5.13 -6.66
CA VAL A 212 2.17 6.10 -6.04
C VAL A 212 2.27 7.46 -6.72
N LYS A 213 3.47 7.91 -7.13
CA LYS A 213 3.63 9.15 -7.91
C LYS A 213 2.90 9.06 -9.25
N SER A 214 2.91 7.89 -9.90
CA SER A 214 2.28 7.65 -11.20
C SER A 214 0.76 7.64 -11.19
N ILE A 215 0.10 7.73 -10.03
CA ILE A 215 -1.35 7.89 -9.94
C ILE A 215 -1.76 9.21 -10.62
N GLU A 216 -2.46 9.08 -11.73
CA GLU A 216 -3.01 10.18 -12.52
C GLU A 216 -4.27 10.80 -11.87
N GLY A 217 -4.81 11.87 -12.45
CA GLY A 217 -6.01 12.55 -11.94
C GLY A 217 -5.78 13.50 -10.75
N THR A 218 -4.71 13.33 -9.99
CA THR A 218 -4.46 14.20 -8.81
C THR A 218 -4.20 15.66 -9.16
N ASN A 219 -3.51 15.92 -10.27
CA ASN A 219 -3.18 17.28 -10.70
C ASN A 219 -4.42 18.03 -11.22
N VAL A 220 -5.31 17.33 -11.93
CA VAL A 220 -6.56 17.90 -12.45
C VAL A 220 -7.49 18.29 -11.30
N ILE A 221 -7.61 17.45 -10.28
CA ILE A 221 -8.41 17.75 -9.08
C ILE A 221 -7.81 18.91 -8.29
N LEU A 222 -6.48 18.95 -8.14
CA LEU A 222 -5.80 20.06 -7.47
C LEU A 222 -6.07 21.40 -8.19
N LEU A 223 -5.94 21.43 -9.51
CA LEU A 223 -6.24 22.60 -10.34
C LEU A 223 -7.71 23.04 -10.20
N LYS A 224 -8.66 22.09 -10.22
CA LYS A 224 -10.09 22.40 -9.97
C LYS A 224 -10.31 23.00 -8.59
N LYS A 225 -9.68 22.45 -7.53
CA LYS A 225 -9.80 22.98 -6.16
C LYS A 225 -9.21 24.39 -6.04
N VAL A 226 -8.04 24.64 -6.64
CA VAL A 226 -7.43 25.98 -6.68
C VAL A 226 -8.34 26.96 -7.42
N PHE A 227 -8.87 26.57 -8.58
CA PHE A 227 -9.80 27.40 -9.36
C PHE A 227 -11.05 27.78 -8.55
N ILE A 228 -11.71 26.80 -7.91
CA ILE A 228 -12.89 27.05 -7.06
C ILE A 228 -12.53 27.98 -5.89
N PHE A 229 -11.40 27.75 -5.22
CA PHE A 229 -10.95 28.61 -4.12
C PHE A 229 -10.69 30.05 -4.60
N SER A 230 -10.01 30.23 -5.73
CA SER A 230 -9.78 31.54 -6.33
C SER A 230 -11.08 32.27 -6.66
N VAL A 231 -12.09 31.57 -7.19
CA VAL A 231 -13.42 32.13 -7.46
C VAL A 231 -14.11 32.57 -6.16
N ILE A 232 -14.06 31.75 -5.10
CA ILE A 232 -14.65 32.09 -3.79
C ILE A 232 -13.99 33.34 -3.20
N VAL A 233 -12.66 33.41 -3.21
CA VAL A 233 -11.91 34.59 -2.73
C VAL A 233 -12.27 35.84 -3.52
N LEU A 234 -12.42 35.74 -4.84
CA LEU A 234 -12.87 36.83 -5.71
C LEU A 234 -14.28 37.32 -5.36
N ILE A 235 -15.22 36.40 -5.13
CA ILE A 235 -16.60 36.73 -4.73
C ILE A 235 -16.60 37.44 -3.37
N ILE A 236 -15.87 36.92 -2.38
CA ILE A 236 -15.75 37.54 -1.05
C ILE A 236 -15.15 38.95 -1.17
N PHE A 237 -14.10 39.12 -1.98
CA PHE A 237 -13.48 40.41 -2.21
C PHE A 237 -14.44 41.41 -2.89
N MET A 238 -15.21 40.97 -3.88
CA MET A 238 -16.24 41.81 -4.53
C MET A 238 -17.34 42.22 -3.56
N LEU A 239 -17.83 41.30 -2.73
CA LEU A 239 -18.85 41.59 -1.71
C LEU A 239 -18.33 42.55 -0.64
N TRP A 240 -17.06 42.42 -0.24
CA TRP A 240 -16.43 43.35 0.71
C TRP A 240 -16.30 44.77 0.16
N LYS A 241 -16.09 44.94 -1.16
CA LYS A 241 -16.07 46.27 -1.80
C LYS A 241 -17.44 46.94 -1.94
N LEU A 242 -18.53 46.21 -1.75
CA LEU A 242 -19.91 46.70 -1.88
C LEU A 242 -20.53 47.15 -0.55
N VAL A 243 -19.82 46.98 0.57
CA VAL A 243 -20.19 47.40 1.93
C VAL A 243 -19.31 48.56 2.35
#